data_AF-A0A0K1P7A7-F1
#
_entry.id   AF-A0A0K1P7A7-F1
#
_cell.length_a   1.000
_cell.length_b   1.000
_cell.length_c   1.000
_cell.angle_alpha   90.00
_cell.angle_beta   90.00
_cell.angle_gamma   90.00
#
_symmetry.space_group_name_H-M   'P 1'
#
loop_
_entity.id
_entity.type
_entity.pdbx_description
1 polymer ?
#
loop_
_entity_poly.entity_id
_entity_poly.type
_entity_poly.pdbx_seq_one_letter_code
_entity_poly.pdbx_strand_id
1 'polypeptide(L)'
;MWNHGSVISNLLAELMINAFSKELKIENYSYVMIIYGEGLWILEEAIKQGTPTTIIGLSVMMRQNSLQMNNFVEKSSKCFEK
;
A
#
# COMPACT_ATOMS: atom_id res chain seq x y z
N MET A 1 13.90 -10.78 15.05
CA MET A 1 14.21 -9.80 16.11
C MET A 1 13.06 -8.84 16.41
N TRP A 2 12.30 -8.33 15.43
CA TRP A 2 11.32 -7.25 15.68
C TRP A 2 10.07 -7.65 16.50
N ASN A 3 9.80 -8.94 16.69
CA ASN A 3 8.66 -9.43 17.50
C ASN A 3 8.97 -9.64 18.99
N HIS A 4 10.22 -9.48 19.42
CA HIS A 4 10.60 -9.70 20.81
C HIS A 4 11.23 -8.42 21.36
N GLY A 5 10.46 -7.63 22.11
CA GLY A 5 10.94 -6.43 22.80
C GLY A 5 10.99 -5.14 21.96
N SER A 6 10.36 -5.11 20.78
CA SER A 6 10.27 -3.89 19.97
C SER A 6 9.03 -3.06 20.31
N VAL A 7 9.15 -1.73 20.30
CA VAL A 7 8.02 -0.81 20.50
C VAL A 7 6.96 -0.94 19.39
N ILE A 8 7.37 -1.38 18.20
CA ILE A 8 6.49 -1.57 17.05
C ILE A 8 5.88 -2.98 16.95
N SER A 9 6.03 -3.82 17.99
CA SER A 9 5.43 -5.16 17.98
C SER A 9 3.91 -5.07 17.99
N ASN A 10 3.29 -5.54 16.90
CA ASN A 10 1.84 -5.57 16.75
C ASN A 10 1.46 -6.73 15.82
N LEU A 11 0.15 -6.99 15.70
CA LEU A 11 -0.37 -8.07 14.84
C LEU A 11 0.06 -7.92 13.38
N LEU A 12 0.14 -6.69 12.84
CA LEU A 12 0.56 -6.45 11.47
C LEU A 12 2.03 -6.85 11.24
N ALA A 13 2.91 -6.56 12.19
CA ALA A 13 4.32 -6.97 12.16
C ALA A 13 4.45 -8.49 12.19
N GLU A 14 3.61 -9.17 12.99
CA GLU A 14 3.56 -10.63 13.03
C GLU A 14 3.09 -11.23 11.70
N LEU A 15 2.03 -10.69 11.10
CA LEU A 15 1.56 -11.12 9.78
C LEU A 15 2.63 -10.93 8.69
N MET A 16 3.38 -9.83 8.72
CA MET A 16 4.48 -9.61 7.78
C MET A 16 5.60 -10.64 7.96
N ILE A 17 6.00 -10.92 9.21
CA ILE A 17 7.01 -11.95 9.49
C ILE A 17 6.54 -13.32 9.02
N ASN A 18 5.27 -13.67 9.23
CA ASN A 18 4.70 -14.92 8.75
C ASN A 18 4.63 -15.01 7.23
N ALA A 19 4.38 -13.89 6.53
CA ALA A 19 4.39 -13.84 5.07
C ALA A 19 5.80 -14.05 4.51
N PHE A 20 6.80 -13.31 5.02
CA PHE A 20 8.18 -13.40 4.54
C PHE A 20 8.92 -14.67 4.99
N SER A 21 8.48 -15.33 6.06
CA SER A 21 9.04 -16.63 6.48
C SER A 21 8.69 -17.77 5.52
N LYS A 22 7.59 -17.64 4.76
CA LYS A 22 7.17 -18.66 3.79
C LYS A 22 7.89 -18.52 2.45
N GLU A 23 8.22 -17.30 2.04
CA GLU A 23 8.85 -17.02 0.74
C GLU A 23 9.74 -15.77 0.86
N LEU A 24 11.05 -15.94 0.65
CA LEU A 24 12.04 -14.85 0.72
C LEU A 24 12.02 -13.94 -0.51
N LYS A 25 11.47 -14.43 -1.63
CA LYS A 25 11.40 -13.72 -2.90
C LYS A 25 9.95 -13.38 -3.21
N ILE A 26 9.69 -12.08 -3.35
CA ILE A 26 8.34 -11.51 -3.55
C ILE A 26 8.02 -11.48 -5.07
N GLU A 27 8.43 -12.50 -5.81
CA GLU A 27 8.31 -12.54 -7.29
C GLU A 27 6.86 -12.81 -7.75
N ASN A 28 6.05 -13.46 -6.91
CA ASN A 28 4.67 -13.86 -7.22
C ASN A 28 3.58 -12.90 -6.69
N TYR A 29 3.94 -11.80 -6.02
CA TYR A 29 2.96 -10.85 -5.50
C TYR A 29 2.66 -9.74 -6.50
N SER A 30 1.38 -9.35 -6.58
CA SER A 30 0.98 -8.18 -7.35
C SER A 30 1.52 -6.90 -6.70
N TYR A 31 2.18 -6.07 -7.51
CA TYR A 31 2.63 -4.73 -7.10
C TYR A 31 1.47 -3.72 -6.98
N VAL A 32 0.24 -4.16 -7.29
CA VAL A 32 -0.97 -3.35 -7.22
C VAL A 32 -1.62 -3.49 -5.84
N MET A 33 -1.66 -2.39 -5.09
CA MET A 33 -2.39 -2.32 -3.81
C MET A 33 -3.72 -1.61 -3.98
N ILE A 34 -4.82 -2.38 -3.99
CA ILE A 34 -6.18 -1.86 -4.02
C ILE A 34 -6.58 -1.43 -2.59
N ILE A 35 -7.38 -0.37 -2.50
CA ILE A 35 -7.99 0.08 -1.25
C ILE A 35 -9.51 0.02 -1.36
N TYR A 36 -10.14 -0.62 -0.38
CA TYR A 36 -11.60 -0.76 -0.32
C TYR A 36 -12.20 0.39 0.51
N GLY A 37 -12.25 1.60 -0.06
CA GLY A 37 -13.08 2.72 0.40
C GLY A 37 -12.76 3.37 1.76
N GLU A 38 -12.54 2.62 2.83
CA GLU A 38 -12.50 3.13 4.21
C GLU A 38 -11.42 4.18 4.43
N GLY A 39 -10.20 3.96 3.91
CA GLY A 39 -9.13 4.96 3.98
C GLY A 39 -9.42 6.22 3.17
N LEU A 40 -10.20 6.09 2.09
CA LEU A 40 -10.64 7.24 1.29
C LEU A 40 -11.72 8.02 2.03
N TRP A 41 -12.71 7.33 2.60
CA TRP A 41 -13.79 7.95 3.38
C TRP A 41 -13.25 8.70 4.60
N ILE A 42 -12.24 8.17 5.29
CA ILE A 42 -11.57 8.86 6.40
C ILE A 42 -10.89 10.14 5.91
N LEU A 43 -10.23 10.11 4.77
CA LEU A 43 -9.57 11.29 4.21
C LEU A 43 -10.60 12.36 3.78
N GLU A 44 -11.70 11.95 3.15
CA GLU A 44 -12.81 12.83 2.78
C GLU A 44 -13.44 13.49 4.01
N GLU A 45 -13.68 12.72 5.06
CA GLU A 45 -14.26 13.22 6.30
C GLU A 45 -13.28 14.15 7.04
N ALA A 46 -12.00 13.82 7.04
CA ALA A 46 -10.98 14.69 7.63
C ALA A 46 -10.92 16.07 6.94
N ILE A 47 -11.04 16.10 5.60
CA ILE A 47 -11.10 17.35 4.83
C ILE A 47 -12.36 18.15 5.19
N LYS A 48 -13.53 17.50 5.28
CA LYS A 48 -14.78 18.16 5.68
C LYS A 48 -14.70 18.78 7.07
N GLN A 49 -14.05 18.08 8.01
CA GLN A 49 -13.87 18.54 9.39
C GLN A 49 -12.70 19.53 9.56
N GLY A 50 -11.88 19.73 8.53
CA GLY A 50 -10.67 20.54 8.62
C GLY A 50 -9.58 19.93 9.52
N THR A 51 -9.58 18.60 9.70
CA THR A 51 -8.60 17.91 10.55
C THR A 51 -7.39 17.44 9.72
N PRO A 52 -6.15 17.72 10.18
CA PRO A 52 -4.96 17.33 9.44
C PRO A 52 -4.68 15.83 9.57
N THR A 53 -4.72 15.10 8.47
CA THR A 53 -4.48 13.64 8.40
C THR A 53 -3.29 13.27 7.50
N THR A 54 -2.15 13.94 7.69
CA THR A 54 -0.97 13.86 6.79
C THR A 54 -0.49 12.45 6.49
N ILE A 55 -0.34 11.59 7.52
CA ILE A 55 0.18 10.22 7.34
C ILE A 55 -0.85 9.33 6.63
N ILE A 56 -2.13 9.48 6.98
CA ILE A 56 -3.22 8.71 6.37
C ILE A 56 -3.39 9.12 4.90
N GLY A 57 -3.42 10.42 4.61
CA GLY A 57 -3.50 10.95 3.25
C GLY A 57 -2.34 10.49 2.37
N LEU A 58 -1.11 10.52 2.89
CA LEU A 58 0.06 10.00 2.18
C LEU A 58 -0.08 8.50 1.87
N SER A 59 -0.57 7.72 2.83
CA SER A 59 -0.78 6.27 2.64
C SER A 59 -1.79 5.95 1.54
N VAL A 60 -2.85 6.75 1.41
CA VAL A 60 -3.87 6.62 0.35
C VAL A 60 -3.27 7.01 -1.01
N MET A 61 -2.54 8.11 -1.08
CA MET A 61 -1.89 8.57 -2.32
C MET A 61 -0.85 7.57 -2.85
N MET A 62 -0.06 6.95 -1.97
CA MET A 62 0.90 5.91 -2.35
C MET A 62 0.22 4.69 -3.00
N ARG A 63 -0.94 4.28 -2.49
CA ARG A 63 -1.73 3.18 -3.08
C ARG A 63 -2.34 3.57 -4.43
N GLN A 64 -2.84 4.80 -4.56
CA GLN A 64 -3.32 5.31 -5.85
C GLN A 64 -2.20 5.37 -6.89
N ASN A 65 -0.98 5.76 -6.49
CA ASN A 65 0.18 5.78 -7.36
C ASN A 65 0.54 4.38 -7.88
N SER A 66 0.43 3.34 -7.04
CA SER A 66 0.65 1.94 -7.43
C SER A 66 -0.29 1.49 -8.58
N LEU A 67 -1.55 1.93 -8.57
CA LEU A 67 -2.49 1.67 -9.68
C LEU A 67 -2.08 2.38 -10.97
N GLN A 68 -1.61 3.62 -10.88
CA GLN A 68 -1.19 4.41 -12.04
C GLN A 68 0.09 3.87 -12.67
N MET A 69 1.04 3.39 -11.87
CA MET A 69 2.29 2.84 -12.37
C MET A 69 2.06 1.62 -13.26
N ASN A 70 1.15 0.72 -12.87
CA ASN A 70 0.78 -0.44 -13.69
C ASN A 70 0.16 -0.02 -15.02
N ASN A 71 -0.73 0.99 -15.00
CA ASN A 71 -1.34 1.52 -16.22
C ASN A 71 -0.31 2.16 -17.16
N PHE A 72 0.72 2.83 -16.64
CA PHE A 72 1.75 3.46 -17.47
C PHE A 72 2.65 2.41 -18.14
N VAL A 73 3.06 1.37 -17.40
CA VAL A 73 3.82 0.24 -17.96
C VAL A 73 3.02 -0.43 -19.06
N GLU A 74 1.74 -0.75 -18.81
CA GLU A 74 0.86 -1.41 -19.78
C GLU A 74 0.61 -0.56 -21.05
N LYS A 75 0.48 0.76 -20.91
CA LYS A 75 0.34 1.66 -22.06
C LYS A 75 1.62 1.76 -22.88
N SER A 76 2.76 1.83 -22.20
CA SER A 76 4.06 1.97 -22.86
C SER A 76 4.42 0.72 -23.66
N SER A 77 4.21 -0.48 -23.12
CA SER A 77 4.44 -1.73 -23.85
C SER A 77 3.52 -1.89 -25.06
N LYS A 78 2.22 -1.54 -24.94
CA LYS A 78 1.29 -1.51 -26.08
C LYS A 78 1.66 -0.49 -27.18
N CYS A 79 2.41 0.56 -26.85
CA CYS A 79 2.89 1.54 -27.82
C CYS A 79 4.12 1.07 -28.60
N PHE A 80 4.93 0.16 -28.06
CA PHE A 80 6.12 -0.39 -28.74
C PHE A 80 5.81 -1.59 -29.65
N GLU A 81 4.62 -2.18 -29.54
CA GLU A 81 4.13 -3.27 -30.41
C GLU A 81 3.39 -2.80 -31.68
N LYS A 82 3.43 -1.49 -31.99
CA LYS A 82 2.92 -0.91 -33.24
C LYS A 82 4.03 -0.19 -34.00
#